data_AF-A0A3C0BHZ2-F1
#
_entry.id   AF-A0A3C0BHZ2-F1
#
_cell.length_a   1.000
_cell.length_b   1.000
_cell.length_c   1.000
_cell.angle_alpha   90.00
_cell.angle_beta   90.00
_cell.angle_gamma   90.00
#
_symmetry.space_group_name_H-M   'P 1'
#
loop_
_entity.id
_entity.type
_entity.pdbx_description
1 polymer ?
#
loop_
_entity_poly.entity_id
_entity_poly.type
_entity_poly.pdbx_seq_one_letter_code
_entity_poly.pdbx_strand_id
1 'polypeptide(L)'
;MRRNRFSILLVSVCIALAGGTAFAKTSPELVKQEEGFYYGYGKGTTAEEASLEAKRDLVSSALTATLRAVDAKASRVSASDKSVEARLGDLKPYVEAKKGSSPAVTYRIKIADWDKKEKAYADTLRADLAARFNGLANKSDVSGRINESLAILAALSDAGETELLTAQPAGTELLSRKVEAVCADAGRTLVFTISVKDGFIDPASQFSVNAADSSGNAVAGLTLAVTWET
;
A
#
# COMPACT_ATOMS: atom_id res chain seq x y z
N MET A 1 -35.99 43.40 -0.08
CA MET A 1 -36.53 43.20 -1.45
C MET A 1 -35.40 43.54 -2.43
N ARG A 2 -34.89 42.76 -3.38
CA ARG A 2 -35.18 41.49 -4.09
C ARG A 2 -33.80 40.81 -4.29
N ARG A 3 -33.54 39.58 -3.83
CA ARG A 3 -33.67 38.27 -4.53
C ARG A 3 -33.28 38.24 -6.03
N ASN A 4 -32.41 37.26 -6.31
CA ASN A 4 -32.04 36.60 -7.57
C ASN A 4 -30.90 37.29 -8.36
N ARG A 5 -29.90 36.59 -8.89
CA ARG A 5 -29.97 35.27 -9.54
C ARG A 5 -28.70 34.43 -9.32
N PHE A 6 -28.93 33.16 -9.00
CA PHE A 6 -27.98 32.06 -9.07
C PHE A 6 -27.40 31.95 -10.49
N SER A 7 -26.09 32.10 -10.63
CA SER A 7 -25.36 31.66 -11.82
C SER A 7 -25.02 30.19 -11.66
N ILE A 8 -25.89 29.34 -12.21
CA ILE A 8 -25.62 27.92 -12.43
C ILE A 8 -24.61 27.85 -13.58
N LEU A 9 -23.34 27.66 -13.25
CA LEU A 9 -22.31 27.28 -14.22
C LEU A 9 -22.46 25.79 -14.48
N LEU A 10 -23.16 25.51 -15.58
CA LEU A 10 -23.32 24.19 -16.19
C LEU A 10 -21.95 23.79 -16.76
N VAL A 11 -21.09 23.18 -15.92
CA VAL A 11 -19.88 22.52 -16.39
C VAL A 11 -20.30 21.20 -17.02
N SER A 12 -20.55 21.25 -18.33
CA SER A 12 -20.70 20.08 -19.19
C SER A 12 -19.38 19.30 -19.17
N VAL A 13 -19.32 18.24 -18.36
CA VAL A 13 -18.23 17.26 -18.39
C VAL A 13 -18.37 16.45 -19.68
N CYS A 14 -17.77 16.96 -20.75
CA CYS A 14 -17.43 16.14 -21.90
C CYS A 14 -16.28 15.23 -21.46
N ILE A 15 -16.60 13.98 -21.11
CA ILE A 15 -15.64 12.88 -20.99
C ILE A 15 -15.08 12.65 -22.39
N ALA A 16 -14.01 13.36 -22.74
CA ALA A 16 -13.20 13.02 -23.89
C ALA A 16 -12.41 11.76 -23.53
N LEU A 17 -12.89 10.63 -24.03
CA LEU A 17 -12.16 9.36 -24.13
C LEU A 17 -10.84 9.60 -24.87
N ALA A 18 -9.78 9.91 -24.14
CA ALA A 18 -8.42 9.83 -24.65
C ALA A 18 -7.94 8.38 -24.46
N GLY A 19 -8.34 7.52 -25.38
CA GLY A 19 -7.70 6.23 -25.57
C GLY A 19 -6.30 6.41 -26.19
N GLY A 20 -5.39 5.51 -25.87
CA GLY A 20 -4.21 5.28 -26.71
C GLY A 20 -2.89 5.08 -25.96
N THR A 21 -2.50 3.82 -25.86
CA THR A 21 -1.11 3.33 -25.88
C THR A 21 -0.23 3.56 -24.65
N ALA A 22 -0.43 2.72 -23.64
CA ALA A 22 0.65 2.33 -22.72
C ALA A 22 0.61 0.82 -22.40
N PHE A 23 0.36 -0.03 -23.41
CA PHE A 23 0.58 -1.48 -23.30
C PHE A 23 1.94 -1.82 -23.92
N ALA A 24 3.01 -1.53 -23.18
CA ALA A 24 4.34 -2.01 -23.52
C ALA A 24 4.45 -3.50 -23.18
N LYS A 25 4.22 -4.32 -24.22
CA LYS A 25 4.66 -5.70 -24.48
C LYS A 25 5.32 -6.50 -23.33
N THR A 26 4.49 -7.36 -22.73
CA THR A 26 4.74 -8.81 -22.59
C THR A 26 3.39 -9.52 -22.58
N SER A 27 2.60 -9.36 -23.64
CA SER A 27 1.33 -10.07 -23.74
C SER A 27 1.62 -11.57 -23.80
N PRO A 28 1.07 -12.37 -22.88
CA PRO A 28 1.21 -13.81 -22.95
C PRO A 28 0.55 -14.28 -24.24
N GLU A 29 1.20 -15.21 -24.93
CA GLU A 29 0.78 -15.80 -26.20
C GLU A 29 -0.63 -16.45 -26.15
N LEU A 30 -1.20 -16.58 -24.95
CA LEU A 30 -2.48 -17.25 -24.69
C LEU A 30 -3.72 -16.42 -25.06
N VAL A 31 -3.68 -15.09 -25.01
CA VAL A 31 -4.92 -14.27 -25.09
C VAL A 31 -4.70 -12.91 -25.76
N LYS A 32 -5.62 -12.54 -26.67
CA LYS A 32 -5.80 -11.15 -27.12
C LYS A 32 -6.60 -10.38 -26.07
N GLN A 33 -6.03 -9.31 -25.52
CA GLN A 33 -6.69 -8.50 -24.49
C GLN A 33 -7.87 -7.71 -25.08
N GLU A 34 -8.98 -7.70 -24.36
CA GLU A 34 -10.21 -6.98 -24.68
C GLU A 34 -10.26 -5.69 -23.85
N GLU A 35 -10.81 -4.61 -24.42
CA GLU A 35 -11.08 -3.39 -23.67
C GLU A 35 -12.12 -3.64 -22.56
N GLY A 36 -11.99 -2.92 -21.45
CA GLY A 36 -12.91 -3.05 -20.32
C GLY A 36 -12.57 -4.15 -19.31
N PHE A 37 -11.40 -4.78 -19.43
CA PHE A 37 -10.91 -5.81 -18.51
C PHE A 37 -9.50 -5.51 -18.01
N TYR A 38 -9.25 -5.88 -16.76
CA TYR A 38 -7.90 -6.10 -16.26
C TYR A 38 -7.52 -7.57 -16.46
N TYR A 39 -6.23 -7.79 -16.74
CA TYR A 39 -5.66 -9.10 -16.97
C TYR A 39 -4.52 -9.34 -15.99
N GLY A 40 -4.33 -10.61 -15.64
CA GLY A 40 -3.12 -11.07 -14.97
C GLY A 40 -2.67 -12.40 -15.53
N TYR A 41 -1.36 -12.57 -15.58
CA TYR A 41 -0.71 -13.72 -16.15
C TYR A 41 0.33 -14.32 -15.22
N GLY A 42 0.42 -15.66 -15.22
CA GLY A 42 1.40 -16.39 -14.43
C GLY A 42 1.83 -17.68 -15.10
N LYS A 43 3.07 -18.08 -14.84
CA LYS A 43 3.70 -19.34 -15.24
C LYS A 43 4.35 -19.96 -14.01
N GLY A 44 4.09 -21.24 -13.78
CA GLY A 44 4.60 -21.94 -12.60
C GLY A 44 5.21 -23.29 -12.94
N THR A 45 5.89 -23.87 -11.97
CA THR A 45 6.25 -25.30 -12.03
C THR A 45 5.02 -26.17 -11.73
N THR A 46 4.09 -25.63 -10.94
CA THR A 46 2.78 -26.21 -10.64
C THR A 46 1.63 -25.31 -11.13
N ALA A 47 0.42 -25.86 -11.19
CA ALA A 47 -0.78 -25.10 -11.54
C ALA A 47 -1.12 -24.05 -10.46
N GLU A 48 -0.87 -24.38 -9.20
CA GLU A 48 -1.10 -23.52 -8.04
C GLU A 48 -0.18 -22.31 -8.06
N GLU A 49 1.10 -22.50 -8.38
CA GLU A 49 2.07 -21.41 -8.53
C GLU A 49 1.69 -20.49 -9.69
N ALA A 50 1.35 -21.06 -10.85
CA ALA A 50 0.92 -20.29 -12.02
C ALA A 50 -0.35 -19.48 -11.72
N SER A 51 -1.29 -20.07 -10.97
CA SER A 51 -2.52 -19.41 -10.56
C SER A 51 -2.26 -18.24 -9.59
N LEU A 52 -1.43 -18.46 -8.57
CA LEU A 52 -1.08 -17.42 -7.59
C LEU A 52 -0.34 -16.25 -8.26
N GLU A 53 0.63 -16.53 -9.11
CA GLU A 53 1.35 -15.49 -9.86
C GLU A 53 0.39 -14.71 -10.77
N ALA A 54 -0.51 -15.39 -11.47
CA ALA A 54 -1.47 -14.73 -12.35
C ALA A 54 -2.44 -13.83 -11.58
N LYS A 55 -2.89 -14.23 -10.39
CA LYS A 55 -3.72 -13.39 -9.52
C LYS A 55 -2.93 -12.19 -8.97
N ARG A 56 -1.67 -12.38 -8.54
CA ARG A 56 -0.78 -11.28 -8.12
C ARG A 56 -0.57 -10.27 -9.24
N ASP A 57 -0.32 -10.75 -10.44
CA ASP A 57 -0.14 -9.92 -11.64
C ASP A 57 -1.42 -9.12 -11.97
N LEU A 58 -2.60 -9.73 -11.82
CA LEU A 58 -3.88 -9.07 -12.04
C LEU A 58 -4.10 -7.92 -11.04
N VAL A 59 -3.95 -8.20 -9.74
CA VAL A 59 -4.13 -7.18 -8.68
C VAL A 59 -3.13 -6.05 -8.87
N SER A 60 -1.87 -6.38 -9.13
CA SER A 60 -0.81 -5.40 -9.37
C SER A 60 -1.14 -4.52 -10.58
N SER A 61 -1.61 -5.12 -11.68
CA SER A 61 -1.99 -4.39 -12.90
C SER A 61 -3.18 -3.47 -12.66
N ALA A 62 -4.21 -3.94 -11.96
CA ALA A 62 -5.41 -3.17 -11.68
C ALA A 62 -5.13 -2.00 -10.71
N LEU A 63 -4.42 -2.23 -9.60
CA LEU A 63 -4.02 -1.16 -8.66
C LEU A 63 -3.09 -0.15 -9.31
N THR A 64 -2.13 -0.62 -10.14
CA THR A 64 -1.24 0.28 -10.88
C THR A 64 -2.01 1.14 -11.87
N ALA A 65 -3.03 0.59 -12.54
CA ALA A 65 -3.88 1.37 -13.45
C ALA A 65 -4.63 2.47 -12.69
N THR A 66 -5.21 2.15 -11.52
CA THR A 66 -5.85 3.14 -10.65
C THR A 66 -4.87 4.24 -10.23
N LEU A 67 -3.67 3.87 -9.78
CA LEU A 67 -2.67 4.85 -9.35
C LEU A 67 -2.22 5.73 -10.52
N ARG A 68 -2.03 5.14 -11.71
CA ARG A 68 -1.62 5.87 -12.91
C ARG A 68 -2.68 6.76 -13.52
N ALA A 69 -3.95 6.57 -13.17
CA ALA A 69 -5.01 7.51 -13.51
C ALA A 69 -4.81 8.87 -12.82
N VAL A 70 -4.10 8.90 -11.69
CA VAL A 70 -3.79 10.11 -10.92
C VAL A 70 -2.33 10.56 -11.12
N ASP A 71 -1.39 9.60 -11.14
CA ASP A 71 0.03 9.84 -11.43
C ASP A 71 0.55 8.89 -12.52
N ALA A 72 0.58 9.38 -13.75
CA ALA A 72 1.03 8.59 -14.91
C ALA A 72 2.44 7.99 -14.79
N LYS A 73 3.30 8.53 -13.90
CA LYS A 73 4.67 8.05 -13.69
C LYS A 73 4.79 7.08 -12.51
N ALA A 74 3.68 6.76 -11.84
CA ALA A 74 3.70 5.90 -10.68
C ALA A 74 4.30 4.51 -10.99
N SER A 75 5.10 4.05 -10.03
CA SER A 75 5.66 2.71 -10.01
C SER A 75 4.56 1.65 -9.97
N ARG A 76 4.93 0.44 -10.40
CA ARG A 76 4.03 -0.70 -10.31
C ARG A 76 3.73 -1.02 -8.85
N VAL A 77 2.45 -1.15 -8.53
CA VAL A 77 1.97 -1.55 -7.20
C VAL A 77 2.13 -3.06 -7.03
N SER A 78 2.55 -3.48 -5.84
CA SER A 78 2.56 -4.87 -5.40
C SER A 78 1.64 -5.06 -4.20
N ALA A 79 1.02 -6.23 -4.08
CA ALA A 79 0.22 -6.62 -2.93
C ALA A 79 0.64 -8.01 -2.43
N SER A 80 0.48 -8.25 -1.14
CA SER A 80 0.73 -9.54 -0.49
C SER A 80 -0.26 -10.62 -0.95
N ASP A 81 0.12 -11.89 -0.79
CA ASP A 81 -0.74 -13.04 -1.14
C ASP A 81 -2.07 -13.03 -0.42
N LYS A 82 -2.04 -12.66 0.86
CA LYS A 82 -3.25 -12.55 1.69
C LYS A 82 -4.19 -11.49 1.12
N SER A 83 -3.64 -10.38 0.66
CA SER A 83 -4.42 -9.31 0.03
C SER A 83 -4.97 -9.72 -1.33
N VAL A 84 -4.17 -10.43 -2.14
CA VAL A 84 -4.60 -10.99 -3.43
C VAL A 84 -5.74 -11.99 -3.23
N GLU A 85 -5.63 -12.88 -2.26
CA GLU A 85 -6.65 -13.88 -1.95
C GLU A 85 -7.96 -13.23 -1.45
N ALA A 86 -7.87 -12.20 -0.60
CA ALA A 86 -9.04 -11.47 -0.14
C ALA A 86 -9.83 -10.79 -1.27
N ARG A 87 -9.15 -10.40 -2.37
CA ARG A 87 -9.78 -9.76 -3.53
C ARG A 87 -10.28 -10.77 -4.56
N LEU A 88 -9.47 -11.78 -4.87
CA LEU A 88 -9.63 -12.65 -6.05
C LEU A 88 -9.67 -14.16 -5.72
N GLY A 89 -9.82 -14.57 -4.47
CA GLY A 89 -9.84 -15.98 -4.07
C GLY A 89 -10.87 -16.81 -4.86
N ASP A 90 -12.04 -16.24 -5.10
CA ASP A 90 -13.17 -16.81 -5.84
C ASP A 90 -13.05 -16.71 -7.37
N LEU A 91 -12.06 -15.98 -7.90
CA LEU A 91 -11.93 -15.75 -9.33
C LEU A 91 -11.52 -17.03 -10.06
N LYS A 92 -12.25 -17.37 -11.12
CA LYS A 92 -11.95 -18.53 -11.97
C LYS A 92 -10.98 -18.16 -13.10
N PRO A 93 -10.09 -19.08 -13.50
CA PRO A 93 -9.20 -18.87 -14.65
C PRO A 93 -9.99 -18.50 -15.90
N TYR A 94 -9.45 -17.61 -16.71
CA TYR A 94 -10.01 -17.30 -18.03
C TYR A 94 -9.47 -18.25 -19.09
N VAL A 95 -8.15 -18.47 -19.10
CA VAL A 95 -7.48 -19.42 -19.98
C VAL A 95 -6.38 -20.13 -19.20
N GLU A 96 -6.26 -21.43 -19.43
CA GLU A 96 -5.21 -22.28 -18.87
C GLU A 96 -4.40 -22.92 -20.00
N ALA A 97 -3.13 -23.20 -19.73
CA ALA A 97 -2.25 -23.88 -20.66
C ALA A 97 -2.78 -25.28 -21.02
N LYS A 98 -2.49 -25.72 -22.25
CA LYS A 98 -2.92 -27.06 -22.72
C LYS A 98 -2.24 -28.15 -21.89
N LYS A 99 -2.96 -29.26 -21.67
CA LYS A 99 -2.41 -30.45 -21.00
C LYS A 99 -1.11 -30.91 -21.68
N GLY A 100 -0.04 -31.09 -20.89
CA GLY A 100 1.30 -31.47 -21.36
C GLY A 100 2.24 -30.31 -21.69
N SER A 101 1.80 -29.05 -21.54
CA SER A 101 2.67 -27.87 -21.58
C SER A 101 2.97 -27.34 -20.18
N SER A 102 3.97 -26.47 -20.05
CA SER A 102 4.29 -25.81 -18.77
C SER A 102 3.06 -25.09 -18.21
N PRO A 103 2.75 -25.26 -16.90
CA PRO A 103 1.61 -24.59 -16.29
C PRO A 103 1.66 -23.08 -16.51
N ALA A 104 0.60 -22.55 -17.13
CA ALA A 104 0.40 -21.13 -17.30
C ALA A 104 -1.09 -20.81 -17.24
N VAL A 105 -1.43 -19.69 -16.60
CA VAL A 105 -2.80 -19.27 -16.38
C VAL A 105 -2.93 -17.79 -16.70
N THR A 106 -4.06 -17.44 -17.32
CA THR A 106 -4.50 -16.06 -17.47
C THR A 106 -5.80 -15.88 -16.69
N TYR A 107 -5.84 -14.87 -15.83
CA TYR A 107 -7.07 -14.36 -15.23
C TYR A 107 -7.50 -13.08 -15.92
N ARG A 108 -8.80 -12.80 -15.90
CA ARG A 108 -9.35 -11.50 -16.28
C ARG A 108 -10.50 -11.12 -15.35
N ILE A 109 -10.69 -9.82 -15.16
CA ILE A 109 -11.84 -9.28 -14.45
C ILE A 109 -12.33 -8.03 -15.18
N LYS A 110 -13.65 -7.84 -15.26
CA LYS A 110 -14.20 -6.59 -15.82
C LYS A 110 -13.84 -5.44 -14.90
N ILE A 111 -13.54 -4.27 -15.47
CA ILE A 111 -13.21 -3.07 -14.68
C ILE A 111 -14.32 -2.76 -13.67
N ALA A 112 -15.59 -2.81 -14.06
CA ALA A 112 -16.71 -2.57 -13.15
C ALA A 112 -16.81 -3.59 -11.98
N ASP A 113 -16.46 -4.86 -12.23
CA ASP A 113 -16.47 -5.89 -11.18
C ASP A 113 -15.27 -5.72 -10.24
N TRP A 114 -14.11 -5.34 -10.79
CA TRP A 114 -12.94 -4.94 -10.03
C TRP A 114 -13.24 -3.74 -9.14
N ASP A 115 -13.77 -2.64 -9.69
CA ASP A 115 -14.05 -1.42 -8.94
C ASP A 115 -14.99 -1.68 -7.76
N LYS A 116 -15.99 -2.56 -7.95
CA LYS A 116 -16.90 -2.98 -6.88
C LYS A 116 -16.17 -3.77 -5.79
N LYS A 117 -15.36 -4.76 -6.17
CA LYS A 117 -14.57 -5.58 -5.22
C LYS A 117 -13.54 -4.73 -4.49
N GLU A 118 -12.81 -3.90 -5.22
CA GLU A 118 -11.78 -3.01 -4.68
C GLU A 118 -12.37 -2.00 -3.73
N LYS A 119 -13.50 -1.36 -4.09
CA LYS A 119 -14.21 -0.46 -3.19
C LYS A 119 -14.59 -1.15 -1.88
N ALA A 120 -15.15 -2.36 -1.93
CA ALA A 120 -15.55 -3.09 -0.73
C ALA A 120 -14.33 -3.46 0.15
N TYR A 121 -13.23 -3.87 -0.48
CA TYR A 121 -11.97 -4.17 0.20
C TYR A 121 -11.38 -2.91 0.85
N ALA A 122 -11.21 -1.83 0.09
CA ALA A 122 -10.68 -0.55 0.56
C ALA A 122 -11.55 0.07 1.66
N ASP A 123 -12.89 -0.02 1.57
CA ASP A 123 -13.78 0.47 2.61
C ASP A 123 -13.61 -0.31 3.93
N THR A 124 -13.44 -1.63 3.85
CA THR A 124 -13.16 -2.48 5.01
C THR A 124 -11.79 -2.16 5.63
N LEU A 125 -10.75 -2.08 4.79
CA LEU A 125 -9.39 -1.76 5.21
C LEU A 125 -9.33 -0.37 5.85
N ARG A 126 -9.98 0.62 5.23
CA ARG A 126 -10.06 1.98 5.78
C ARG A 126 -10.73 2.00 7.14
N ALA A 127 -11.82 1.26 7.33
CA ALA A 127 -12.51 1.22 8.62
C ALA A 127 -11.61 0.65 9.73
N ASP A 128 -10.91 -0.46 9.46
CA ASP A 128 -9.95 -1.05 10.41
C ASP A 128 -8.79 -0.10 10.73
N LEU A 129 -8.11 0.39 9.69
CA LEU A 129 -6.92 1.23 9.88
C LEU A 129 -7.26 2.62 10.45
N ALA A 130 -8.42 3.19 10.13
CA ALA A 130 -8.86 4.45 10.74
C ALA A 130 -9.14 4.29 12.24
N ALA A 131 -9.73 3.16 12.67
CA ALA A 131 -9.94 2.89 14.09
C ALA A 131 -8.59 2.79 14.83
N ARG A 132 -7.62 2.08 14.25
CA ARG A 132 -6.25 1.97 14.79
C ARG A 132 -5.53 3.30 14.83
N PHE A 133 -5.61 4.08 13.75
CA PHE A 133 -5.03 5.43 13.67
C PHE A 133 -5.61 6.37 14.73
N ASN A 134 -6.93 6.40 14.90
CA ASN A 134 -7.58 7.21 15.93
C ASN A 134 -7.18 6.77 17.35
N GLY A 135 -6.88 5.48 17.53
CA GLY A 135 -6.35 4.93 18.77
C GLY A 135 -4.93 5.38 19.13
N LEU A 136 -4.16 5.92 18.18
CA LEU A 136 -2.77 6.39 18.42
C LEU A 136 -2.72 7.51 19.47
N ALA A 137 -3.73 8.38 19.50
CA ALA A 137 -3.80 9.47 20.48
C ALA A 137 -3.94 8.96 21.93
N ASN A 138 -4.46 7.74 22.11
CA ASN A 138 -4.64 7.11 23.43
C ASN A 138 -3.40 6.35 23.91
N LYS A 139 -2.37 6.22 23.07
CA LYS A 139 -1.10 5.59 23.44
C LYS A 139 -0.23 6.61 24.18
N SER A 140 -0.02 6.37 25.48
CA SER A 140 0.75 7.27 26.34
C SER A 140 2.24 7.25 26.05
N ASP A 141 2.79 6.10 25.65
CA ASP A 141 4.20 5.92 25.37
C ASP A 141 4.56 6.18 23.89
N VAL A 142 5.78 6.68 23.67
CA VAL A 142 6.31 7.01 22.34
C VAL A 142 6.50 5.76 21.48
N SER A 143 6.99 4.66 22.08
CA SER A 143 7.23 3.41 21.36
C SER A 143 5.94 2.77 20.88
N GLY A 144 4.87 2.79 21.68
CA GLY A 144 3.54 2.35 21.28
C GLY A 144 2.98 3.14 20.10
N ARG A 145 3.19 4.46 20.05
CA ARG A 145 2.79 5.29 18.90
C ARG A 145 3.58 4.95 17.64
N ILE A 146 4.90 4.78 17.76
CA ILE A 146 5.77 4.40 16.62
C ILE A 146 5.41 3.01 16.11
N ASN A 147 5.38 2.00 16.98
CA ASN A 147 5.14 0.60 16.61
C ASN A 147 3.76 0.41 15.96
N GLU A 148 2.71 1.07 16.49
CA GLU A 148 1.38 1.00 15.89
C GLU A 148 1.33 1.73 14.54
N SER A 149 2.00 2.88 14.41
CA SER A 149 2.11 3.59 13.13
C SER A 149 2.81 2.72 12.07
N LEU A 150 3.92 2.09 12.43
CA LEU A 150 4.63 1.14 11.56
C LEU A 150 3.74 -0.05 11.18
N ALA A 151 2.95 -0.58 12.12
CA ALA A 151 2.03 -1.68 11.83
C ALA A 151 0.87 -1.27 10.89
N ILE A 152 0.42 -0.01 10.95
CA ILE A 152 -0.57 0.52 10.00
C ILE A 152 0.07 0.70 8.61
N LEU A 153 1.29 1.26 8.53
CA LEU A 153 2.02 1.42 7.27
C LEU A 153 2.33 0.08 6.60
N ALA A 154 2.72 -0.92 7.39
CA ALA A 154 2.93 -2.29 6.91
C ALA A 154 1.63 -2.87 6.33
N ALA A 155 0.49 -2.70 7.00
CA ALA A 155 -0.80 -3.17 6.50
C ALA A 155 -1.20 -2.48 5.17
N LEU A 156 -0.93 -1.18 5.03
CA LEU A 156 -1.14 -0.45 3.77
C LEU A 156 -0.23 -0.99 2.65
N SER A 157 1.05 -1.22 2.95
CA SER A 157 2.01 -1.78 2.01
C SER A 157 1.62 -3.19 1.57
N ASP A 158 1.25 -4.06 2.51
CA ASP A 158 0.80 -5.42 2.24
C ASP A 158 -0.48 -5.46 1.40
N ALA A 159 -1.32 -4.44 1.51
CA ALA A 159 -2.52 -4.29 0.72
C ALA A 159 -2.28 -3.65 -0.68
N GLY A 160 -1.09 -3.09 -0.93
CA GLY A 160 -0.81 -2.29 -2.13
C GLY A 160 -1.49 -0.92 -2.12
N GLU A 161 -1.84 -0.41 -0.94
CA GLU A 161 -2.74 0.72 -0.72
C GLU A 161 -2.04 2.00 -0.24
N THR A 162 -0.71 1.98 -0.11
CA THR A 162 0.09 3.09 0.43
C THR A 162 -0.18 4.43 -0.27
N GLU A 163 -0.33 4.42 -1.59
CA GLU A 163 -0.55 5.64 -2.40
C GLU A 163 -1.99 5.73 -2.95
N LEU A 164 -2.90 4.87 -2.48
CA LEU A 164 -4.27 4.77 -2.99
C LEU A 164 -5.32 5.01 -1.89
N LEU A 165 -5.10 4.49 -0.68
CA LEU A 165 -6.09 4.56 0.38
C LEU A 165 -6.11 5.93 1.05
N THR A 166 -7.14 6.69 0.74
CA THR A 166 -7.46 7.96 1.39
C THR A 166 -7.97 7.74 2.81
N ALA A 167 -7.68 8.67 3.71
CA ALA A 167 -8.13 8.63 5.10
C ALA A 167 -9.66 8.72 5.24
N GLN A 168 -10.34 9.26 4.21
CA GLN A 168 -11.79 9.42 4.16
C GLN A 168 -12.30 8.94 2.78
N PRO A 169 -13.48 8.30 2.68
CA PRO A 169 -13.95 7.68 1.44
C PRO A 169 -14.01 8.59 0.19
N ALA A 170 -14.11 9.90 0.36
CA ALA A 170 -14.09 10.90 -0.72
C ALA A 170 -13.06 12.01 -0.48
N GLY A 171 -12.12 11.79 0.43
CA GLY A 171 -11.03 12.73 0.70
C GLY A 171 -9.87 12.58 -0.28
N THR A 172 -8.93 13.50 -0.24
CA THR A 172 -7.68 13.46 -1.02
C THR A 172 -6.45 13.14 -0.18
N GLU A 173 -6.55 13.29 1.14
CA GLU A 173 -5.46 13.01 2.07
C GLU A 173 -5.28 11.49 2.20
N LEU A 174 -4.09 10.99 1.86
CA LEU A 174 -3.71 9.59 2.01
C LEU A 174 -3.55 9.22 3.49
N LEU A 175 -4.05 8.04 3.88
CA LEU A 175 -3.90 7.55 5.25
C LEU A 175 -2.43 7.32 5.62
N SER A 176 -1.63 6.81 4.68
CA SER A 176 -0.18 6.63 4.83
C SER A 176 0.51 7.91 5.30
N ARG A 177 0.23 9.04 4.64
CA ARG A 177 0.84 10.35 4.96
C ARG A 177 0.48 10.83 6.37
N LYS A 178 -0.76 10.60 6.82
CA LYS A 178 -1.16 10.94 8.19
C LYS A 178 -0.41 10.10 9.21
N VAL A 179 -0.26 8.81 8.94
CA VAL A 179 0.44 7.87 9.83
C VAL A 179 1.94 8.18 9.87
N GLU A 180 2.55 8.49 8.72
CA GLU A 180 3.94 8.94 8.61
C GLU A 180 4.19 10.20 9.45
N ALA A 181 3.28 11.19 9.39
CA ALA A 181 3.38 12.41 10.18
C ALA A 181 3.37 12.12 11.69
N VAL A 182 2.43 11.28 12.15
CA VAL A 182 2.36 10.89 13.57
C VAL A 182 3.62 10.13 14.00
N CYS A 183 4.11 9.21 13.16
CA CYS A 183 5.33 8.47 13.44
C CYS A 183 6.56 9.39 13.52
N ALA A 184 6.69 10.34 12.59
CA ALA A 184 7.77 11.31 12.57
C ALA A 184 7.73 12.24 13.79
N ASP A 185 6.55 12.72 14.16
CA ASP A 185 6.38 13.57 15.35
C ASP A 185 6.68 12.81 16.65
N ALA A 186 6.28 11.53 16.74
CA ALA A 186 6.67 10.68 17.86
C ALA A 186 8.21 10.50 17.91
N GLY A 187 8.84 10.24 16.76
CA GLY A 187 10.30 10.08 16.65
C GLY A 187 11.09 11.32 17.06
N ARG A 188 10.59 12.53 16.77
CA ARG A 188 11.21 13.80 17.19
C ARG A 188 11.28 13.99 18.71
N THR A 189 10.47 13.26 19.47
CA THR A 189 10.52 13.31 20.93
C THR A 189 11.58 12.39 21.53
N LEU A 190 12.21 11.53 20.73
CA LEU A 190 13.24 10.60 21.23
C LEU A 190 14.59 11.31 21.41
N VAL A 191 15.20 11.04 22.56
CA VAL A 191 16.54 11.48 22.92
C VAL A 191 17.39 10.23 23.17
N PHE A 192 18.49 10.11 22.43
CA PHE A 192 19.46 9.05 22.59
C PHE A 192 20.73 9.60 23.21
N THR A 193 21.13 9.04 24.35
CA THR A 193 22.38 9.39 25.02
C THR A 193 23.32 8.19 24.94
N ILE A 194 24.48 8.41 24.33
CA ILE A 194 25.56 7.42 24.28
C ILE A 194 26.56 7.78 25.37
N SER A 195 26.91 6.81 26.22
CA SER A 195 27.93 6.97 27.24
C SER A 195 28.98 5.86 27.16
N VAL A 196 30.20 6.19 27.56
CA VAL A 196 31.31 5.25 27.73
C VAL A 196 31.68 5.25 29.20
N LYS A 197 31.94 4.05 29.76
CA LYS A 197 32.09 3.82 31.19
C LYS A 197 33.08 4.76 31.88
N ASP A 198 34.13 5.20 31.18
CA ASP A 198 35.22 6.01 31.74
C ASP A 198 35.62 7.22 30.87
N GLY A 199 34.81 7.59 29.87
CA GLY A 199 35.07 8.73 28.98
C GLY A 199 36.25 8.56 27.99
N PHE A 200 36.99 7.46 28.07
CA PHE A 200 38.03 7.08 27.11
C PHE A 200 37.53 6.00 26.16
N ILE A 201 37.94 6.10 24.89
CA ILE A 201 37.66 5.09 23.85
C ILE A 201 38.95 4.33 23.56
N ASP A 202 38.88 3.01 23.74
CA ASP A 202 39.91 2.02 23.46
C ASP A 202 39.27 0.77 22.82
N PRO A 203 40.07 -0.21 22.35
CA PRO A 203 39.52 -1.42 21.73
C PRO A 203 38.62 -2.28 22.64
N ALA A 204 38.63 -2.06 23.96
CA ALA A 204 37.82 -2.78 24.94
C ALA A 204 36.57 -2.00 25.39
N SER A 205 36.36 -0.81 24.84
CA SER A 205 35.35 0.14 25.31
C SER A 205 33.94 -0.37 25.07
N GLN A 206 33.13 -0.31 26.13
CA GLN A 206 31.72 -0.65 26.09
C GLN A 206 30.89 0.64 26.04
N PHE A 207 30.10 0.75 24.98
CA PHE A 207 29.14 1.83 24.81
C PHE A 207 27.80 1.42 25.42
N SER A 208 27.21 2.33 26.18
CA SER A 208 25.83 2.22 26.66
C SER A 208 24.98 3.24 25.92
N VAL A 209 23.81 2.83 25.44
CA VAL A 209 22.84 3.72 24.79
C VAL A 209 21.58 3.75 25.64
N ASN A 210 21.22 4.94 26.10
CA ASN A 210 19.98 5.20 26.81
C ASN A 210 19.02 5.96 25.90
N ALA A 211 17.78 5.46 25.78
CA ALA A 211 16.71 6.12 25.05
C ALA A 211 15.68 6.70 26.03
N ALA A 212 15.35 7.97 25.86
CA ALA A 212 14.32 8.65 26.64
C ALA A 212 13.40 9.47 25.73
N ASP A 213 12.21 9.84 26.22
CA ASP A 213 11.38 10.85 25.59
C ASP A 213 11.86 12.27 25.97
N SER A 214 11.27 13.29 25.34
CA SER A 214 11.61 14.69 25.58
C SER A 214 11.28 15.17 27.01
N SER A 215 10.54 14.38 27.78
CA SER A 215 10.23 14.63 29.19
C SER A 215 11.20 13.90 30.14
N GLY A 216 12.16 13.14 29.60
CA GLY A 216 13.13 12.36 30.37
C GLY A 216 12.66 10.98 30.80
N ASN A 217 11.49 10.51 30.34
CA ASN A 217 11.02 9.16 30.66
C ASN A 217 11.77 8.14 29.81
N ALA A 218 12.20 7.03 30.42
CA ALA A 218 12.84 5.95 29.69
C ALA A 218 11.90 5.37 28.63
N VAL A 219 12.42 5.19 27.41
CA VAL A 219 11.68 4.57 26.31
C VAL A 219 12.18 3.14 26.12
N ALA A 220 11.23 2.19 26.15
CA ALA A 220 11.49 0.77 25.92
C ALA A 220 10.67 0.26 24.73
N GLY A 221 11.04 -0.90 24.17
CA GLY A 221 10.29 -1.55 23.10
C GLY A 221 10.55 -1.00 21.69
N LEU A 222 11.65 -0.25 21.51
CA LEU A 222 12.18 0.13 20.20
C LEU A 222 13.38 -0.75 19.85
N THR A 223 13.43 -1.23 18.61
CA THR A 223 14.62 -1.88 18.07
C THR A 223 15.60 -0.81 17.59
N LEU A 224 16.83 -0.84 18.10
CA LEU A 224 17.89 0.08 17.69
C LEU A 224 18.86 -0.63 16.74
N ALA A 225 19.13 -0.01 15.61
CA ALA A 225 20.24 -0.38 14.74
C ALA A 225 21.42 0.56 15.03
N VAL A 226 22.58 -0.01 15.35
CA VAL A 226 23.81 0.76 15.58
C VAL A 226 24.75 0.50 14.41
N THR A 227 25.10 1.57 13.69
CA THR A 227 26.07 1.53 12.59
C THR A 227 27.32 2.28 13.02
N TRP A 228 28.49 1.67 12.83
CA TRP A 228 29.79 2.27 13.07
C TRP A 228 30.45 2.54 11.72
N GLU A 229 30.93 3.77 11.51
CA GLU A 229 31.77 4.11 10.37
C GLU A 229 33.23 4.17 10.85
N THR A 230 34.12 3.49 10.13
CA THR A 230 35.57 3.50 10.37
C THR A 230 36.28 4.51 9.49
#